data_AF-A0A0D8FYM9-F1
#
_entry.id   AF-A0A0D8FYM9-F1
#
_cell.length_a   1.000
_cell.length_b   1.000
_cell.length_c   1.000
_cell.angle_alpha   90.00
_cell.angle_beta   90.00
_cell.angle_gamma   90.00
#
_symmetry.space_group_name_H-M   'P 1'
#
loop_
_entity.id
_entity.type
_entity.pdbx_description
1 polymer ?
#
loop_
_entity_poly.entity_id
_entity_poly.type
_entity_poly.pdbx_seq_one_letter_code
_entity_poly.pdbx_strand_id
1 'polypeptide(L)'
;MRKTPTFVTVQSRGLIAIPTSIRRHFGLDQPGAQVEVIERENEIILRPHIAVPSDQAWFWTERWQQMEREADEDIAAGRVVVSEGIDEFLAELDS
;
A
#
# COMPACT_ATOMS: atom_id res chain seq x y z
N MET A 1 14.01 -8.81 16.45
CA MET A 1 13.05 -9.56 17.32
C MET A 1 12.89 -10.97 16.79
N ARG A 2 13.11 -12.00 17.63
CA ARG A 2 12.85 -13.39 17.25
C ARG A 2 11.34 -13.62 17.29
N LYS A 3 10.67 -13.75 16.14
CA LYS A 3 9.24 -14.08 16.10
C LYS A 3 9.09 -15.57 16.43
N THR A 4 8.30 -15.90 17.44
CA THR A 4 7.99 -17.28 17.81
C THR A 4 7.04 -17.88 16.77
N PRO A 5 7.24 -19.13 16.33
CA PRO A 5 6.29 -19.78 15.42
C PRO A 5 4.91 -19.93 16.08
N THR A 6 3.86 -19.60 15.34
CA THR A 6 2.46 -19.85 15.72
C THR A 6 1.94 -21.02 14.91
N PHE A 7 1.53 -22.08 15.58
CA PHE A 7 0.91 -23.23 14.93
C PHE A 7 -0.59 -22.95 14.73
N VAL A 8 -1.09 -23.27 13.54
CA VAL A 8 -2.51 -23.17 13.19
C VAL A 8 -2.98 -24.53 12.65
N THR A 9 -4.22 -24.88 12.96
CA THR A 9 -4.84 -26.10 12.45
C THR A 9 -5.35 -25.86 11.03
N VAL A 10 -5.01 -26.77 10.12
CA VAL A 10 -5.63 -26.83 8.79
C VAL A 10 -7.01 -27.47 8.94
N GLN A 11 -8.06 -26.70 8.68
CA GLN A 11 -9.44 -27.16 8.74
C GLN A 11 -9.79 -28.02 7.51
N SER A 12 -10.99 -28.60 7.53
CA SER A 12 -11.52 -29.30 6.35
C SER A 12 -11.53 -28.36 5.14
N ARG A 13 -11.20 -28.90 3.96
CA ARG A 13 -10.99 -28.15 2.70
C ARG A 13 -9.75 -27.25 2.66
N GLY A 14 -8.79 -27.40 3.57
CA GLY A 14 -7.50 -26.72 3.48
C GLY A 14 -7.50 -25.28 4.00
N LEU A 15 -8.52 -24.87 4.76
CA LEU A 15 -8.61 -23.52 5.32
C LEU A 15 -7.69 -23.36 6.54
N ILE A 16 -6.92 -22.27 6.56
CA ILE A 16 -6.17 -21.82 7.74
C ILE A 16 -6.64 -20.43 8.16
N ALA A 17 -6.80 -20.22 9.46
CA ALA A 17 -7.05 -18.89 10.01
C ALA A 17 -5.71 -18.22 10.31
N ILE A 18 -5.31 -17.24 9.49
CA ILE A 18 -4.12 -16.42 9.76
C ILE A 18 -4.37 -15.63 11.05
N PRO A 19 -3.53 -15.71 12.09
CA PRO A 19 -3.74 -15.00 13.37
C PRO A 19 -3.96 -13.49 13.21
N THR A 20 -4.80 -12.90 14.07
CA THR A 20 -5.16 -11.47 14.02
C THR A 20 -3.96 -10.53 14.02
N SER A 21 -2.92 -10.84 14.80
CA SER A 21 -1.69 -10.04 14.85
C SER A 21 -0.94 -10.04 13.51
N ILE A 22 -0.92 -11.17 12.80
CA ILE A 22 -0.29 -11.30 11.48
C ILE A 22 -1.13 -10.55 10.44
N ARG A 23 -2.47 -10.70 10.47
CA ARG A 23 -3.33 -10.00 9.52
C ARG A 23 -3.16 -8.49 9.58
N ARG A 24 -3.25 -7.90 10.78
CA ARG A 24 -3.06 -6.45 10.99
C ARG A 24 -1.68 -5.97 10.57
N HIS A 25 -0.64 -6.74 10.88
CA HIS A 25 0.73 -6.36 10.56
C HIS A 25 0.98 -6.29 9.05
N PHE A 26 0.30 -7.12 8.26
CA PHE A 26 0.45 -7.18 6.81
C PHE A 26 -0.75 -6.61 6.03
N GLY A 27 -1.70 -5.96 6.70
CA GLY A 27 -2.89 -5.39 6.06
C GLY A 27 -3.83 -6.41 5.42
N LEU A 28 -3.79 -7.69 5.85
CA LEU A 28 -4.66 -8.75 5.32
C LEU A 28 -6.11 -8.67 5.81
N ASP A 29 -6.43 -7.68 6.64
CA ASP A 29 -7.77 -7.31 7.08
C ASP A 29 -8.39 -6.20 6.23
N GLN A 30 -7.67 -5.70 5.22
CA GLN A 30 -8.16 -4.67 4.30
C GLN A 30 -8.92 -5.29 3.11
N PRO A 31 -9.90 -4.58 2.52
CA PRO A 31 -10.56 -5.01 1.29
C PRO A 31 -9.55 -5.24 0.16
N GLY A 32 -9.72 -6.31 -0.61
CA GLY A 32 -8.82 -6.63 -1.73
C GLY A 32 -7.48 -7.25 -1.31
N ALA A 33 -7.26 -7.52 -0.02
CA ALA A 33 -6.11 -8.28 0.42
C ALA A 33 -6.10 -9.69 -0.19
N GLN A 34 -4.95 -10.08 -0.72
CA GLN A 34 -4.68 -11.37 -1.34
C GLN A 34 -3.42 -11.98 -0.71
N VAL A 35 -3.26 -13.28 -0.90
CA VAL A 35 -2.05 -13.99 -0.48
C VAL A 35 -1.61 -14.85 -1.65
N GLU A 36 -0.38 -14.63 -2.12
CA GLU A 36 0.29 -15.52 -3.06
C GLU A 36 0.80 -16.73 -2.28
N VAL A 37 0.42 -17.92 -2.74
CA VAL A 37 0.80 -19.21 -2.15
C VAL A 37 1.86 -19.85 -3.03
N ILE A 38 3.03 -20.11 -2.46
CA ILE A 38 4.18 -20.66 -3.20
C ILE A 38 4.62 -21.95 -2.53
N GLU A 39 4.60 -23.03 -3.31
CA GLU A 39 5.12 -24.33 -2.90
C GLU A 39 6.64 -24.38 -3.10
N ARG A 40 7.35 -24.86 -2.08
CA ARG A 40 8.76 -25.21 -2.09
C ARG A 40 8.89 -26.62 -1.51
N GLU A 41 10.06 -27.24 -1.71
CA GLU A 41 10.29 -28.66 -1.37
C GLU A 41 9.83 -29.07 0.04
N ASN A 42 10.00 -28.19 1.04
CA ASN A 42 9.63 -28.47 2.43
C ASN A 42 8.82 -27.36 3.12
N GLU A 43 8.34 -26.37 2.35
CA GLU A 43 7.65 -25.22 2.94
C GLU A 43 6.60 -24.62 1.99
N ILE A 44 5.59 -23.98 2.58
CA ILE A 44 4.65 -23.13 1.87
C ILE A 44 4.96 -21.69 2.29
N ILE A 45 5.25 -20.85 1.30
CA ILE A 45 5.45 -19.41 1.52
C ILE A 45 4.16 -18.69 1.18
N LEU A 46 3.69 -17.86 2.13
CA LEU A 46 2.54 -16.97 1.96
C LEU A 46 3.04 -15.54 1.85
N ARG A 47 2.87 -14.92 0.68
CA ARG A 47 3.20 -13.49 0.48
C ARG A 47 1.92 -12.65 0.43
N PRO A 48 1.73 -11.72 1.38
CA PRO A 48 0.65 -10.74 1.34
C PRO A 48 0.74 -9.87 0.09
N HIS A 49 -0.39 -9.63 -0.57
CA HIS A 49 -0.56 -8.66 -1.64
C HIS A 49 -1.80 -7.83 -1.33
N ILE A 50 -1.77 -6.54 -1.66
CA ILE A 50 -2.98 -5.70 -1.65
C ILE A 50 -3.30 -5.44 -3.12
N ALA A 51 -4.42 -5.99 -3.60
CA ALA A 51 -4.83 -5.77 -4.97
C ALA A 51 -5.25 -4.30 -5.15
N VAL A 52 -4.63 -3.62 -6.11
CA VAL A 52 -5.05 -2.28 -6.53
C VAL A 52 -5.99 -2.44 -7.73
N PRO A 53 -7.17 -1.78 -7.73
CA PRO A 53 -8.02 -1.71 -8.92
C PRO A 53 -7.21 -1.30 -10.16
N SER A 54 -7.45 -1.94 -11.30
CA SER A 54 -6.64 -1.74 -12.50
C SER A 54 -6.68 -0.30 -13.02
N ASP A 55 -7.80 0.39 -12.83
CA ASP A 55 -8.00 1.81 -13.14
C ASP A 55 -7.26 2.77 -12.19
N GLN A 56 -6.74 2.27 -11.07
CA GLN A 56 -5.91 3.02 -10.11
C GLN A 56 -4.45 2.58 -10.10
N ALA A 57 -4.09 1.54 -10.87
CA ALA A 57 -2.72 1.02 -10.91
C ALA A 57 -1.69 2.07 -11.38
N TRP A 58 -2.11 3.05 -12.18
CA TRP A 58 -1.26 4.13 -12.68
C TRP A 58 -0.65 4.97 -11.55
N PHE A 59 -1.35 5.14 -10.42
CA PHE A 59 -0.87 5.88 -9.25
C PHE A 59 0.39 5.23 -8.64
N TRP A 60 0.51 3.91 -8.79
CA TRP A 60 1.62 3.13 -8.24
C TRP A 60 2.77 2.93 -9.23
N THR A 61 2.72 3.57 -10.40
CA THR A 61 3.86 3.54 -11.34
C THR A 61 5.06 4.28 -10.75
N GLU A 62 6.28 3.81 -11.05
CA GLU A 62 7.51 4.44 -10.55
C GLU A 62 7.56 5.94 -10.86
N ARG A 63 7.13 6.31 -12.08
CA ARG A 63 7.02 7.71 -12.50
C ARG A 63 6.10 8.51 -11.59
N TRP A 64 4.90 8.02 -11.30
CA TRP A 64 3.95 8.75 -10.47
C TRP A 64 4.45 8.89 -9.03
N GLN A 65 4.97 7.81 -8.45
CA GLN A 65 5.53 7.83 -7.12
C GLN A 65 6.75 8.76 -6.99
N GLN A 66 7.53 8.94 -8.07
CA GLN A 66 8.61 9.93 -8.11
C GLN A 66 8.07 11.36 -8.07
N MET A 67 7.05 11.66 -8.88
CA MET A 67 6.42 12.98 -8.88
C MET A 67 5.77 13.30 -7.51
N GLU A 68 5.16 12.33 -6.83
CA GLU A 68 4.63 12.56 -5.48
C GLU A 68 5.72 12.87 -4.45
N ARG A 69 6.87 12.17 -4.51
CA ARG A 69 8.00 12.49 -3.62
C ARG A 69 8.54 13.89 -3.85
N GLU A 70 8.65 14.31 -5.11
CA GLU A 70 9.08 15.66 -5.47
C GLU A 70 8.08 16.71 -4.96
N ALA A 71 6.78 16.46 -5.12
CA ALA A 71 5.73 17.34 -4.61
C ALA A 71 5.75 17.43 -3.07
N ASP A 72 5.89 16.31 -2.37
CA ASP A 72 6.04 16.28 -0.91
C ASP A 72 7.28 17.05 -0.44
N GLU A 73 8.40 16.92 -1.16
CA GLU A 73 9.63 17.67 -0.89
C GLU A 73 9.45 19.17 -1.12
N ASP A 74 8.73 19.58 -2.17
CA ASP A 74 8.40 20.98 -2.45
C ASP A 74 7.50 21.56 -1.34
N ILE A 75 6.47 20.82 -0.91
CA ILE A 75 5.59 21.21 0.19
C ILE A 75 6.40 21.36 1.49
N ALA A 76 7.22 20.36 1.84
CA ALA A 76 8.02 20.38 3.05
C ALA A 76 9.06 21.51 3.07
N ALA A 77 9.59 21.87 1.90
CA ALA A 77 10.52 22.98 1.74
C ALA A 77 9.84 24.35 1.60
N GLY A 78 8.50 24.41 1.60
CA GLY A 78 7.75 25.64 1.39
C GLY A 78 7.89 26.20 -0.03
N ARG A 79 8.26 25.39 -1.02
CA ARG A 79 8.30 25.74 -2.44
C ARG A 79 6.91 25.66 -3.08
N VAL A 80 5.91 26.15 -2.36
CA VAL A 80 4.51 26.17 -2.76
C VAL A 80 3.97 27.58 -2.62
N VAL A 81 3.09 27.96 -3.54
CA VAL A 81 2.35 29.21 -3.47
C VAL A 81 0.95 28.89 -2.95
N VAL A 82 0.49 29.67 -1.97
CA VAL A 82 -0.86 29.58 -1.43
C VAL A 82 -1.56 30.87 -1.80
N SER A 83 -2.58 30.79 -2.65
CA SER A 83 -3.44 31.92 -2.98
C SER A 83 -4.68 31.90 -2.07
N GLU A 84 -5.12 33.05 -1.57
CA GLU A 84 -6.23 33.17 -0.61
C GLU A 84 -7.61 33.01 -1.30
N GLY A 85 -7.65 32.96 -2.63
CA GLY A 85 -8.87 32.77 -3.39
C GLY A 85 -8.66 32.61 -4.89
N ILE A 86 -9.74 32.26 -5.59
CA ILE A 86 -9.68 31.97 -7.04
C ILE A 86 -9.30 33.19 -7.88
N ASP A 87 -9.72 34.40 -7.48
CA ASP A 87 -9.41 35.63 -8.21
C ASP A 87 -7.91 35.96 -8.15
N GLU A 88 -7.28 35.73 -7.00
CA GLU A 88 -5.82 35.91 -6.81
C GLU A 88 -5.04 34.84 -7.59
N PHE A 89 -5.46 33.57 -7.49
CA PHE A 89 -4.84 32.47 -8.22
C PHE A 89 -4.85 32.68 -9.74
N LEU A 90 -5.96 33.17 -10.30
CA LEU A 90 -6.06 33.45 -11.73
C LEU A 90 -5.15 34.62 -12.14
N ALA A 91 -5.02 35.65 -11.31
CA ALA A 91 -4.12 36.77 -11.59
C ALA A 91 -2.64 36.34 -11.60
N GLU A 92 -2.25 35.37 -10.78
CA GLU A 92 -0.90 34.79 -10.75
C GLU A 92 -0.57 33.93 -11.98
N LEU A 93 -1.55 33.20 -12.53
CA LEU A 93 -1.36 32.34 -13.70
C LEU A 93 -1.22 33.11 -15.02
N ASP A 94 -1.84 34.28 -15.11
CA ASP A 94 -1.88 35.12 -16.31
C ASP A 94 -0.70 36.13 -16.38
N SER A 95 0.24 36.10 -15.42
CA SER A 95 1.43 36.99 -15.36
C SER A 95 2.65 36.41 -16.06
#